data_AF-A0A0L0VK79-F1
#
_entry.id   AF-A0A0L0VK79-F1
#
_cell.length_a   1.000
_cell.length_b   1.000
_cell.length_c   1.000
_cell.angle_alpha   90.00
_cell.angle_beta   90.00
_cell.angle_gamma   90.00
#
_symmetry.space_group_name_H-M   'P 1'
#
loop_
_entity.id
_entity.type
_entity.pdbx_description
1 polymer ?
#
loop_
_entity_poly.entity_id
_entity_poly.type
_entity_poly.pdbx_seq_one_letter_code
_entity_poly.pdbx_strand_id
1 'polypeptide(L)'
;MDAFAVTNVCMRVSVAMDSINGYIPLLTEDPNYKAEAERERRMGFEKCQCSGCLPDEAKALINVIQQANKQNFTALVTNPSSIIKDDTIKILTRKTNPTGAKDSCKYPEGVAANLANHLVEQFEIFFVKTLGRSCHLASTFFGILRANAVVASIDQIRDVEPHNTDLLKKRMGGKYFSGQVDWINNSITEWLNSKYYRGVVADAEAYDVFIAEETMRLRTGHEEHIMEGLEELAAQGAEKKFQAGIIREQKKELASDEKKRLAAEKKRLAVENQAAKKLARDIVAAQEAAEKVAKQAAWNWAREAERLAKANKISEEKRIRKDNAAALKQQAQGKKAESVMRAQKKLGKRESDAQALEEIKEKYRSNVN
;
A
#
# COMPACT_ATOMS: atom_id res chain seq x y z
N MET A 1 -23.60 -34.49 -59.79
CA MET A 1 -23.27 -33.06 -60.04
C MET A 1 -22.36 -32.46 -58.97
N ASP A 2 -22.37 -32.94 -57.72
CA ASP A 2 -21.56 -32.36 -56.63
C ASP A 2 -20.03 -32.58 -56.81
N ALA A 3 -19.62 -33.77 -57.27
CA ALA A 3 -18.20 -34.10 -57.44
C ALA A 3 -17.48 -33.26 -58.53
N PHE A 4 -18.20 -32.82 -59.57
CA PHE A 4 -17.61 -31.91 -60.59
C PHE A 4 -17.34 -30.50 -60.05
N ALA A 5 -18.00 -30.09 -58.97
CA ALA A 5 -17.78 -28.78 -58.36
C ALA A 5 -16.47 -28.72 -57.56
N VAL A 6 -15.94 -29.88 -57.15
CA VAL A 6 -14.74 -29.99 -56.30
C VAL A 6 -13.58 -30.72 -56.97
N THR A 7 -13.81 -31.39 -58.10
CA THR A 7 -12.74 -32.08 -58.81
C THR A 7 -11.76 -31.10 -59.45
N ASN A 8 -10.47 -31.38 -59.29
CA ASN A 8 -9.37 -30.63 -59.89
C ASN A 8 -8.73 -31.35 -61.08
N VAL A 9 -9.29 -32.48 -61.49
CA VAL A 9 -8.73 -33.30 -62.57
C VAL A 9 -9.32 -32.93 -63.94
N CYS A 10 -8.80 -33.54 -65.01
CA CYS A 10 -9.30 -33.28 -66.36
C CYS A 10 -10.79 -33.66 -66.48
N MET A 11 -11.64 -32.70 -66.88
CA MET A 11 -13.08 -32.92 -67.03
C MET A 11 -13.40 -33.95 -68.11
N ARG A 12 -12.64 -34.00 -69.22
CA ARG A 12 -12.87 -34.97 -70.30
C ARG A 12 -12.65 -36.40 -69.81
N VAL A 13 -11.51 -36.64 -69.16
CA VAL A 13 -11.18 -37.92 -68.54
C VAL A 13 -12.19 -38.26 -67.44
N SER A 14 -12.59 -37.29 -66.63
CA SER A 14 -13.56 -37.49 -65.54
C SER A 14 -14.94 -37.89 -66.03
N VAL A 15 -15.43 -37.30 -67.12
CA VAL A 15 -16.73 -37.65 -67.73
C VAL A 15 -16.68 -39.03 -68.37
N ALA A 16 -15.57 -39.37 -69.04
CA ALA A 16 -15.35 -40.73 -69.54
C ALA A 16 -15.33 -41.75 -68.39
N MET A 17 -14.66 -41.40 -67.29
CA MET A 17 -14.60 -42.24 -66.09
C MET A 17 -15.95 -42.43 -65.41
N ASP A 18 -16.76 -41.38 -65.31
CA ASP A 18 -18.12 -41.48 -64.79
C ASP A 18 -18.98 -42.44 -65.65
N SER A 19 -18.78 -42.39 -66.97
CA SER A 19 -19.49 -43.25 -67.91
C SER A 19 -19.05 -44.72 -67.85
N ILE A 20 -17.76 -45.00 -67.60
CA ILE A 20 -17.20 -46.36 -67.58
C ILE A 20 -17.30 -46.99 -66.17
N ASN A 21 -17.05 -46.21 -65.13
CA ASN A 21 -16.85 -46.68 -63.76
C ASN A 21 -17.93 -46.18 -62.77
N GLY A 22 -18.81 -45.26 -63.18
CA GLY A 22 -19.93 -44.79 -62.37
C GLY A 22 -19.55 -43.80 -61.26
N TYR A 23 -18.36 -43.18 -61.34
CA TYR A 23 -17.95 -42.13 -60.41
C TYR A 23 -17.00 -41.11 -61.06
N ILE A 24 -16.96 -39.91 -60.46
CA ILE A 24 -16.07 -38.81 -60.87
C ILE A 24 -14.83 -38.82 -59.96
N PRO A 25 -13.61 -38.95 -60.50
CA PRO A 25 -12.40 -38.91 -59.70
C PRO A 25 -12.16 -37.49 -59.13
N LEU A 26 -11.60 -37.43 -57.92
CA LEU A 26 -11.26 -36.18 -57.24
C LEU A 26 -9.75 -35.88 -57.23
N LEU A 27 -8.93 -36.86 -57.59
CA LEU A 27 -7.47 -36.80 -57.52
C LEU A 27 -6.85 -37.38 -58.78
N THR A 28 -5.74 -36.82 -59.22
CA THR A 28 -4.96 -37.31 -60.38
C THR A 28 -4.32 -38.67 -60.13
N GLU A 29 -4.21 -39.08 -58.87
CA GLU A 29 -3.59 -40.33 -58.46
C GLU A 29 -4.50 -41.55 -58.56
N ASP A 30 -5.78 -41.34 -58.85
CA ASP A 30 -6.73 -42.43 -59.04
C ASP A 30 -6.25 -43.38 -60.16
N PRO A 31 -6.11 -44.70 -59.89
CA PRO A 31 -5.63 -45.66 -60.87
C PRO A 31 -6.48 -45.71 -62.16
N ASN A 32 -7.79 -45.58 -62.04
CA ASN A 32 -8.70 -45.56 -63.17
C ASN A 32 -8.51 -44.27 -63.98
N TYR A 33 -8.38 -43.12 -63.29
CA TYR A 33 -8.11 -41.84 -63.95
C TYR A 33 -6.80 -41.88 -64.77
N LYS A 34 -5.72 -42.43 -64.20
CA LYS A 34 -4.44 -42.61 -64.91
C LYS A 34 -4.58 -43.52 -66.13
N ALA A 35 -5.30 -44.63 -65.98
CA ALA A 35 -5.51 -45.57 -67.07
C ALA A 35 -6.25 -44.92 -68.25
N GLU A 36 -7.29 -44.13 -67.94
CA GLU A 36 -8.07 -43.43 -68.96
C GLU A 36 -7.29 -42.26 -69.59
N ALA A 37 -6.55 -41.48 -68.80
CA ALA A 37 -5.67 -40.44 -69.31
C ALA A 37 -4.56 -41.00 -70.23
N GLU A 38 -4.00 -42.17 -69.90
CA GLU A 38 -3.03 -42.87 -70.75
C GLU A 38 -3.66 -43.41 -72.03
N ARG A 39 -4.91 -43.90 -71.97
CA ARG A 39 -5.66 -44.35 -73.14
C ARG A 39 -5.88 -43.19 -74.11
N GLU A 40 -6.34 -42.03 -73.63
CA GLU A 40 -6.51 -40.82 -74.46
C GLU A 40 -5.19 -40.42 -75.15
N ARG A 41 -4.06 -40.45 -74.41
CA ARG A 41 -2.74 -40.14 -74.96
C ARG A 41 -2.31 -41.11 -76.05
N ARG A 42 -2.49 -42.42 -75.83
CA ARG A 42 -2.14 -43.47 -76.80
C ARG A 42 -2.95 -43.39 -78.08
N MET A 43 -4.21 -42.97 -77.99
CA MET A 43 -5.08 -42.76 -79.15
C MET A 43 -4.85 -41.43 -79.86
N GLY A 44 -3.91 -40.60 -79.40
CA GLY A 44 -3.57 -39.33 -80.03
C GLY A 44 -4.64 -38.24 -79.87
N PHE A 45 -5.40 -38.25 -78.78
CA PHE A 45 -6.38 -37.20 -78.51
C PHE A 45 -5.67 -35.86 -78.32
N GLU A 46 -6.26 -34.79 -78.84
CA GLU A 46 -5.76 -33.43 -78.61
C GLU A 46 -5.72 -33.09 -77.11
N LYS A 47 -4.79 -32.21 -76.73
CA LYS A 47 -4.68 -31.74 -75.35
C LYS A 47 -5.98 -31.09 -74.93
N CYS A 48 -6.51 -31.51 -73.79
CA CYS A 48 -7.76 -30.97 -73.26
C CYS A 48 -7.57 -29.51 -72.80
N GLN A 49 -8.52 -28.64 -73.14
CA GLN A 49 -8.54 -27.23 -72.74
C GLN A 49 -9.55 -26.93 -71.61
N CYS A 50 -9.94 -27.96 -70.84
CA CYS A 50 -10.85 -27.75 -69.71
C CYS A 50 -10.15 -27.01 -68.55
N SER A 51 -10.95 -26.52 -67.60
CA SER A 51 -10.45 -25.81 -66.41
C SER A 51 -9.48 -26.61 -65.55
N GLY A 52 -9.55 -27.94 -65.55
CA GLY A 52 -8.58 -28.81 -64.86
C GLY A 52 -7.24 -28.97 -65.60
N CYS A 53 -7.21 -28.77 -66.93
CA CYS A 53 -5.99 -28.90 -67.74
C CYS A 53 -5.30 -27.57 -68.04
N LEU A 54 -6.07 -26.49 -68.17
CA LEU A 54 -5.59 -25.12 -68.41
C LEU A 54 -6.24 -24.16 -67.39
N PRO A 55 -5.85 -24.24 -66.10
CA PRO A 55 -6.49 -23.45 -65.05
C PRO A 55 -6.27 -21.94 -65.22
N ASP A 56 -5.10 -21.53 -65.72
CA ASP A 56 -4.79 -20.10 -65.94
C ASP A 56 -5.60 -19.51 -67.09
N GLU A 57 -5.77 -20.24 -68.19
CA GLU A 57 -6.64 -19.82 -69.31
C GLU A 57 -8.10 -19.78 -68.88
N ALA A 58 -8.57 -20.76 -68.10
CA ALA A 58 -9.92 -20.75 -67.56
C ALA A 58 -10.16 -19.53 -66.64
N LYS A 59 -9.17 -19.18 -65.80
CA LYS A 59 -9.22 -17.99 -64.95
C LYS A 59 -9.21 -16.70 -65.78
N ALA A 60 -8.39 -16.64 -66.83
CA ALA A 60 -8.38 -15.53 -67.77
C ALA A 60 -9.75 -15.39 -68.45
N LEU A 61 -10.35 -16.50 -68.90
CA LEU A 61 -11.68 -16.52 -69.51
C LEU A 61 -12.74 -15.96 -68.57
N ILE A 62 -12.79 -16.41 -67.31
CA ILE A 62 -13.75 -15.89 -66.31
C ILE A 62 -13.64 -14.37 -66.17
N ASN A 63 -12.44 -13.80 -66.26
CA ASN A 63 -12.23 -12.36 -66.15
C ASN A 63 -12.79 -11.56 -67.34
N VAL A 64 -12.85 -12.16 -68.53
CA VAL A 64 -13.23 -11.45 -69.78
C VAL A 64 -14.55 -11.94 -70.38
N ILE A 65 -15.12 -13.06 -69.91
CA ILE A 65 -16.32 -13.69 -70.49
C ILE A 65 -17.56 -12.80 -70.47
N GLN A 66 -17.61 -11.81 -69.57
CA GLN A 66 -18.69 -10.83 -69.51
C GLN A 66 -18.73 -9.92 -70.76
N GLN A 67 -17.63 -9.87 -71.51
CA GLN A 67 -17.50 -9.14 -72.77
C GLN A 67 -17.88 -10.01 -73.98
N ALA A 68 -18.33 -11.25 -73.75
CA ALA A 68 -18.67 -12.18 -74.83
C ALA A 68 -19.90 -11.71 -75.62
N ASN A 69 -19.73 -11.66 -76.93
CA ASN A 69 -20.76 -11.45 -77.92
C ASN A 69 -20.58 -12.44 -79.07
N LYS A 70 -21.52 -12.43 -80.02
CA LYS A 70 -21.54 -13.39 -81.13
C LYS A 70 -20.28 -13.29 -82.01
N GLN A 71 -19.64 -12.13 -82.08
CA GLN A 71 -18.50 -11.85 -82.94
C GLN A 71 -17.16 -12.23 -82.30
N ASN A 72 -17.03 -12.12 -80.97
CA ASN A 72 -15.77 -12.36 -80.26
C ASN A 72 -15.73 -13.67 -79.43
N PHE A 73 -16.83 -14.42 -79.34
CA PHE A 73 -16.92 -15.64 -78.53
C PHE A 73 -15.82 -16.66 -78.84
N THR A 74 -15.57 -16.95 -80.12
CA THR A 74 -14.54 -17.92 -80.52
C THR A 74 -13.15 -17.48 -80.10
N ALA A 75 -12.83 -16.19 -80.26
CA ALA A 75 -11.54 -15.63 -79.83
C ALA A 75 -11.39 -15.66 -78.31
N LEU A 76 -12.47 -15.36 -77.57
CA LEU A 76 -12.53 -15.44 -76.11
C LEU A 76 -12.24 -16.83 -75.58
N VAL A 77 -12.86 -17.87 -76.15
CA VAL A 77 -12.68 -19.25 -75.70
C VAL A 77 -11.30 -19.79 -76.11
N THR A 78 -10.79 -19.38 -77.27
CA THR A 78 -9.53 -19.93 -77.80
C THR A 78 -8.29 -19.28 -77.19
N ASN A 79 -8.34 -17.97 -76.88
CA ASN A 79 -7.21 -17.25 -76.29
C ASN A 79 -7.69 -16.10 -75.39
N PRO A 80 -8.26 -16.43 -74.22
CA PRO A 80 -8.85 -15.43 -73.32
C PRO A 80 -7.84 -14.39 -72.83
N SER A 81 -6.57 -14.77 -72.65
CA SER A 81 -5.50 -13.90 -72.18
C SER A 81 -5.14 -12.77 -73.16
N SER A 82 -5.50 -12.91 -74.45
CA SER A 82 -5.26 -11.88 -75.46
C SER A 82 -6.27 -10.73 -75.43
N ILE A 83 -7.34 -10.86 -74.65
CA ILE A 83 -8.46 -9.92 -74.65
C ILE A 83 -8.32 -8.98 -73.47
N ILE A 84 -8.27 -7.69 -73.78
CA ILE A 84 -8.21 -6.63 -72.78
C ILE A 84 -9.58 -6.56 -72.09
N LYS A 85 -9.56 -6.46 -70.76
CA LYS A 85 -10.77 -6.31 -69.96
C LYS A 85 -11.30 -4.89 -70.06
N ASP A 86 -12.55 -4.74 -70.49
CA ASP A 86 -13.30 -3.48 -70.39
C ASP A 86 -13.92 -3.34 -68.99
N ASP A 87 -13.32 -2.47 -68.17
CA ASP A 87 -13.81 -2.18 -66.82
C ASP A 87 -15.08 -1.30 -66.81
N THR A 88 -15.53 -0.79 -67.96
CA THR A 88 -16.81 -0.05 -68.06
C THR A 88 -18.04 -0.98 -68.05
N ILE A 89 -17.85 -2.26 -68.38
CA ILE A 89 -18.91 -3.26 -68.30
C ILE A 89 -19.17 -3.60 -66.83
N LYS A 90 -20.11 -2.87 -66.23
CA LYS A 90 -20.60 -3.14 -64.88
C LYS A 90 -21.41 -4.43 -64.89
N ILE A 91 -20.89 -5.45 -64.23
CA ILE A 91 -21.64 -6.66 -63.91
C ILE A 91 -22.82 -6.22 -63.02
N LEU A 92 -24.05 -6.54 -63.42
CA LEU A 92 -25.18 -6.50 -62.49
C LEU A 92 -24.96 -7.63 -61.47
N THR A 93 -24.23 -7.33 -60.39
CA THR A 93 -24.15 -8.25 -59.25
C THR A 93 -25.58 -8.50 -58.81
N ARG A 94 -25.99 -9.77 -58.77
CA ARG A 94 -27.29 -10.16 -58.24
C ARG A 94 -27.45 -9.47 -56.90
N LYS A 95 -28.40 -8.53 -56.77
CA LYS A 95 -28.75 -7.95 -55.47
C LYS A 95 -29.11 -9.11 -54.58
N THR A 96 -28.24 -9.47 -53.64
CA THR A 96 -28.64 -10.28 -52.51
C THR A 96 -29.69 -9.44 -51.80
N ASN A 97 -30.94 -9.90 -51.84
CA ASN A 97 -32.00 -9.29 -51.06
C ASN A 97 -31.46 -9.14 -49.63
N PRO A 98 -31.63 -7.97 -48.99
CA PRO A 98 -31.22 -7.81 -47.61
C PRO A 98 -31.82 -8.98 -46.83
N THR A 99 -30.96 -9.72 -46.14
CA THR A 99 -31.41 -10.69 -45.12
C THR A 99 -32.45 -9.96 -44.30
N GLY A 100 -33.70 -10.42 -44.36
CA GLY A 100 -34.79 -9.78 -43.64
C GLY A 100 -34.46 -9.66 -42.15
N ALA A 101 -35.26 -8.86 -41.42
CA ALA A 101 -35.12 -8.71 -39.97
C ALA A 101 -34.84 -10.08 -39.32
N LYS A 102 -33.80 -10.12 -38.49
CA LYS A 102 -33.37 -11.34 -37.79
C LYS A 102 -34.56 -11.90 -37.02
N ASP A 103 -34.79 -13.20 -37.13
CA ASP A 103 -35.86 -13.90 -36.41
C ASP A 103 -35.79 -13.60 -34.91
N SER A 104 -36.95 -13.34 -34.28
CA SER A 104 -37.10 -12.96 -32.87
C SER A 104 -38.18 -13.81 -32.24
N CYS A 105 -37.81 -14.44 -31.11
CA CYS A 105 -38.70 -15.17 -30.26
C CYS A 105 -38.37 -14.83 -28.80
N LYS A 106 -39.33 -14.22 -28.09
CA LYS A 106 -39.19 -13.87 -26.67
C LYS A 106 -39.38 -15.04 -25.71
N TYR A 107 -39.81 -16.20 -26.21
CA TYR A 107 -40.12 -17.35 -25.36
C TYR A 107 -38.86 -18.16 -25.03
N PRO A 108 -38.73 -18.64 -23.78
CA PRO A 108 -37.71 -19.62 -23.42
C PRO A 108 -37.82 -20.88 -24.27
N GLU A 109 -36.71 -21.60 -24.45
CA GLU A 109 -36.62 -22.77 -25.35
C GLU A 109 -37.73 -23.82 -25.13
N GLY A 110 -38.03 -24.17 -23.86
CA GLY A 110 -39.09 -25.12 -23.54
C GLY A 110 -40.50 -24.62 -23.88
N VAL A 111 -40.75 -23.31 -23.74
CA VAL A 111 -42.04 -22.67 -24.05
C VAL A 111 -42.20 -22.56 -25.58
N ALA A 112 -41.13 -22.19 -26.29
CA ALA A 112 -41.08 -22.15 -27.74
C ALA A 112 -41.30 -23.55 -28.35
N ALA A 113 -40.66 -24.59 -27.81
CA ALA A 113 -40.84 -25.98 -28.24
C ALA A 113 -42.29 -26.46 -28.02
N ASN A 114 -42.91 -26.09 -26.90
CA ASN A 114 -44.32 -26.40 -26.63
C ASN A 114 -45.25 -25.78 -27.69
N LEU A 115 -45.04 -24.50 -28.03
CA LEU A 115 -45.79 -23.85 -29.10
C LEU A 115 -45.56 -24.57 -30.44
N ALA A 116 -44.33 -24.90 -30.79
CA ALA A 116 -44.02 -25.57 -32.06
C ALA A 116 -44.74 -26.92 -32.18
N ASN A 117 -44.74 -27.73 -31.11
CA ASN A 117 -45.47 -29.00 -31.07
C ASN A 117 -46.98 -28.78 -31.19
N HIS A 118 -47.54 -27.81 -30.46
CA HIS A 118 -48.95 -27.45 -30.57
C HIS A 118 -49.35 -27.09 -32.02
N LEU A 119 -48.52 -26.34 -32.74
CA LEU A 119 -48.80 -25.99 -34.14
C LEU A 119 -48.79 -27.21 -35.07
N VAL A 120 -47.93 -28.20 -34.82
CA VAL A 120 -47.91 -29.45 -35.58
C VAL A 120 -49.18 -30.26 -35.32
N GLU A 121 -49.60 -30.39 -34.06
CA GLU A 121 -50.84 -31.08 -33.68
C GLU A 121 -52.08 -30.40 -34.29
N GLN A 122 -52.15 -29.07 -34.21
CA GLN A 122 -53.25 -28.31 -34.82
C GLN A 122 -53.26 -28.42 -36.33
N PHE A 123 -52.09 -28.48 -36.97
CA PHE A 123 -52.01 -28.73 -38.40
C PHE A 123 -52.49 -30.14 -38.76
N GLU A 124 -52.18 -31.16 -37.97
CA GLU A 124 -52.65 -32.52 -38.21
C GLU A 124 -54.18 -32.59 -38.14
N ILE A 125 -54.80 -31.92 -37.17
CA ILE A 125 -56.25 -31.79 -37.06
C ILE A 125 -56.83 -31.10 -38.31
N PHE A 126 -56.24 -29.98 -38.73
CA PHE A 126 -56.64 -29.27 -39.94
C PHE A 126 -56.51 -30.18 -41.17
N PHE A 127 -55.38 -30.87 -41.33
CA PHE A 127 -55.08 -31.73 -42.47
C PHE A 127 -56.10 -32.86 -42.61
N VAL A 128 -56.45 -33.54 -41.51
CA VAL A 128 -57.47 -34.59 -41.49
C VAL A 128 -58.86 -34.00 -41.79
N LYS A 129 -59.18 -32.81 -41.27
CA LYS A 129 -60.46 -32.14 -41.56
C LYS A 129 -60.58 -31.73 -43.04
N THR A 130 -59.49 -31.28 -43.67
CA THR A 130 -59.50 -30.78 -45.04
C THR A 130 -59.41 -31.90 -46.08
N LEU A 131 -58.58 -32.93 -45.86
CA LEU A 131 -58.30 -33.97 -46.86
C LEU A 131 -58.85 -35.35 -46.49
N GLY A 132 -59.33 -35.55 -45.27
CA GLY A 132 -59.79 -36.87 -44.79
C GLY A 132 -58.65 -37.89 -44.70
N ARG A 133 -58.95 -39.16 -45.04
CA ARG A 133 -57.94 -40.23 -45.11
C ARG A 133 -57.10 -40.06 -46.39
N SER A 134 -56.05 -39.25 -46.30
CA SER A 134 -55.07 -39.09 -47.38
C SER A 134 -53.96 -40.14 -47.30
N CYS A 135 -53.32 -40.47 -48.42
CA CYS A 135 -52.11 -41.31 -48.45
C CYS A 135 -50.83 -40.57 -48.04
N HIS A 136 -50.92 -39.27 -47.77
CA HIS A 136 -49.80 -38.43 -47.36
C HIS A 136 -49.86 -38.11 -45.87
N LEU A 137 -48.70 -37.97 -45.24
CA LEU A 137 -48.59 -37.56 -43.84
C LEU A 137 -48.65 -36.04 -43.72
N ALA A 138 -49.38 -35.52 -42.73
CA ALA A 138 -49.45 -34.09 -42.42
C ALA A 138 -48.06 -33.47 -42.23
N SER A 139 -47.16 -34.20 -41.54
CA SER A 139 -45.77 -33.78 -41.30
C SER A 139 -44.95 -33.50 -42.58
N THR A 140 -45.37 -34.05 -43.74
CA THR A 140 -44.73 -33.76 -45.04
C THR A 140 -45.00 -32.33 -45.50
N PHE A 141 -46.17 -31.78 -45.14
CA PHE A 141 -46.58 -30.43 -45.50
C PHE A 141 -46.26 -29.42 -44.41
N PHE A 142 -46.42 -29.80 -43.15
CA PHE A 142 -46.09 -28.94 -42.02
C PHE A 142 -45.67 -29.81 -40.82
N GLY A 143 -44.36 -29.97 -40.68
CA GLY A 143 -43.73 -30.68 -39.57
C GLY A 143 -42.96 -29.74 -38.65
N ILE A 144 -42.27 -30.31 -37.66
CA ILE A 144 -41.60 -29.56 -36.59
C ILE A 144 -40.60 -28.51 -37.08
N LEU A 145 -39.89 -28.77 -38.18
CA LEU A 145 -38.94 -27.81 -38.75
C LEU A 145 -39.61 -26.51 -39.21
N ARG A 146 -40.80 -26.63 -39.83
CA ARG A 146 -41.58 -25.48 -40.30
C ARG A 146 -42.28 -24.79 -39.13
N ALA A 147 -42.76 -25.56 -38.15
CA ALA A 147 -43.30 -25.00 -36.91
C ALA A 147 -42.24 -24.18 -36.16
N ASN A 148 -41.03 -24.71 -35.99
CA ASN A 148 -39.91 -23.99 -35.39
C ASN A 148 -39.55 -22.71 -36.15
N ALA A 149 -39.59 -22.72 -37.49
CA ALA A 149 -39.35 -21.52 -38.28
C ALA A 149 -40.42 -20.43 -38.06
N VAL A 150 -41.67 -20.82 -37.82
CA VAL A 150 -42.75 -19.89 -37.44
C VAL A 150 -42.52 -19.35 -36.03
N VAL A 151 -42.21 -20.23 -35.07
CA VAL A 151 -41.97 -19.83 -33.66
C VAL A 151 -40.74 -18.92 -33.54
N ALA A 152 -39.71 -19.15 -34.35
CA ALA A 152 -38.52 -18.31 -34.37
C ALA A 152 -38.83 -16.86 -34.76
N SER A 153 -39.89 -16.61 -35.52
CA SER A 153 -40.34 -15.26 -35.91
C SER A 153 -41.63 -14.82 -35.23
N ILE A 154 -41.97 -15.43 -34.09
CA ILE A 154 -43.30 -15.26 -33.47
C ILE A 154 -43.55 -13.81 -33.04
N ASP A 155 -42.52 -13.12 -32.57
CA ASP A 155 -42.63 -11.73 -32.13
C ASP A 155 -43.01 -10.84 -33.32
N GLN A 156 -42.32 -11.00 -34.46
CA GLN A 156 -42.62 -10.22 -35.67
C GLN A 156 -43.97 -10.55 -36.29
N ILE A 157 -44.49 -11.76 -36.05
CA ILE A 157 -45.82 -12.17 -36.52
C ILE A 157 -46.91 -11.54 -35.63
N ARG A 158 -46.68 -11.45 -34.32
CA ARG A 158 -47.70 -11.13 -33.32
C ARG A 158 -47.67 -9.70 -32.79
N ASP A 159 -46.54 -9.02 -32.83
CA ASP A 159 -46.39 -7.66 -32.27
C ASP A 159 -47.01 -6.56 -33.18
N VAL A 160 -47.50 -6.93 -34.36
CA VAL A 160 -48.22 -6.03 -35.29
C VAL A 160 -49.70 -6.41 -35.34
N GLU A 161 -50.58 -5.41 -35.36
CA GLU A 161 -52.03 -5.57 -35.56
C GLU A 161 -52.47 -4.88 -36.86
N PRO A 162 -53.12 -5.59 -37.80
CA PRO A 162 -53.40 -7.03 -37.80
C PRO A 162 -52.13 -7.88 -37.88
N HIS A 163 -52.17 -9.09 -37.32
CA HIS A 163 -51.04 -10.03 -37.33
C HIS A 163 -50.44 -10.21 -38.73
N ASN A 164 -49.11 -10.30 -38.80
CA ASN A 164 -48.39 -10.35 -40.06
C ASN A 164 -48.49 -11.73 -40.73
N THR A 165 -49.63 -11.97 -41.37
CA THR A 165 -49.93 -13.24 -42.06
C THR A 165 -49.03 -13.48 -43.27
N ASP A 166 -48.47 -12.44 -43.88
CA ASP A 166 -47.54 -12.58 -44.99
C ASP A 166 -46.16 -13.08 -44.54
N LEU A 167 -45.69 -12.62 -43.38
CA LEU A 167 -44.50 -13.18 -42.75
C LEU A 167 -44.75 -14.62 -42.30
N LEU A 168 -45.92 -14.91 -41.72
CA LEU A 168 -46.31 -16.27 -41.35
C LEU A 168 -46.28 -17.20 -42.59
N LYS A 169 -46.90 -16.81 -43.70
CA LYS A 169 -46.83 -17.54 -44.98
C LYS A 169 -45.38 -17.76 -45.38
N LYS A 170 -44.54 -16.73 -45.36
CA LYS A 170 -43.13 -16.85 -45.76
C LYS A 170 -42.35 -17.85 -44.90
N ARG A 171 -42.62 -17.89 -43.59
CA ARG A 171 -41.93 -18.76 -42.63
C ARG A 171 -42.42 -20.20 -42.67
N MET A 172 -43.71 -20.42 -42.90
CA MET A 172 -44.25 -21.77 -43.06
C MET A 172 -43.61 -22.49 -44.25
N GLY A 173 -43.34 -21.78 -45.35
CA GLY A 173 -42.68 -22.33 -46.53
C GLY A 173 -43.49 -23.40 -47.29
N GLY A 174 -43.19 -23.59 -48.58
CA GLY A 174 -43.83 -24.61 -49.41
C GLY A 174 -45.23 -24.24 -49.92
N LYS A 175 -45.99 -25.26 -50.35
CA LYS A 175 -47.38 -25.09 -50.79
C LYS A 175 -48.31 -25.17 -49.60
N TYR A 176 -49.38 -24.36 -49.62
CA TYR A 176 -50.38 -24.30 -48.55
C TYR A 176 -51.75 -24.73 -49.06
N PHE A 177 -52.56 -25.24 -48.14
CA PHE A 177 -53.99 -25.45 -48.36
C PHE A 177 -54.78 -24.17 -48.09
N SER A 178 -55.95 -24.05 -48.71
CA SER A 178 -56.87 -22.94 -48.42
C SER A 178 -57.26 -22.94 -46.94
N GLY A 179 -57.19 -21.78 -46.29
CA GLY A 179 -57.47 -21.61 -44.86
C GLY A 179 -56.37 -22.09 -43.90
N GLN A 180 -55.28 -22.68 -44.40
CA GLN A 180 -54.19 -23.17 -43.53
C GLN A 180 -53.52 -22.04 -42.73
N VAL A 181 -53.24 -20.91 -43.37
CA VAL A 181 -52.55 -19.77 -42.74
C VAL A 181 -53.39 -19.19 -41.61
N ASP A 182 -54.68 -19.01 -41.85
CA ASP A 182 -55.62 -18.50 -40.85
C ASP A 182 -55.79 -19.50 -39.70
N TRP A 183 -55.83 -20.80 -40.01
CA TRP A 183 -55.87 -21.86 -38.99
C TRP A 183 -54.66 -21.81 -38.06
N ILE A 184 -53.45 -21.72 -38.61
CA ILE A 184 -52.22 -21.64 -37.83
C ILE A 184 -52.17 -20.34 -37.02
N ASN A 185 -52.57 -19.21 -37.60
CA ASN A 185 -52.63 -17.94 -36.89
C ASN A 185 -53.61 -18.00 -35.70
N ASN A 186 -54.77 -18.62 -35.88
CA ASN A 186 -55.76 -18.83 -34.83
C ASN A 186 -55.26 -19.82 -33.77
N SER A 187 -54.53 -20.87 -34.18
CA SER A 187 -53.90 -21.83 -33.27
C SER A 187 -52.88 -21.15 -32.35
N ILE A 188 -52.11 -20.19 -32.86
CA ILE A 188 -51.21 -19.37 -32.02
C ILE A 188 -52.02 -18.58 -30.98
N THR A 189 -53.13 -17.96 -31.39
CA THR A 189 -54.01 -17.23 -30.47
C THR A 189 -54.63 -18.16 -29.43
N GLU A 190 -55.06 -19.36 -29.82
CA GLU A 190 -55.61 -20.38 -28.90
C GLU A 190 -54.55 -20.82 -27.89
N TRP A 191 -53.32 -21.06 -28.34
CA TRP A 191 -52.21 -21.43 -27.46
C TRP A 191 -51.86 -20.34 -26.45
N LEU A 192 -51.84 -19.07 -26.86
CA LEU A 192 -51.66 -17.92 -25.94
C LEU A 192 -52.78 -17.85 -24.89
N ASN A 193 -53.97 -18.32 -25.24
CA ASN A 193 -55.11 -18.43 -24.34
C ASN A 193 -55.21 -19.81 -23.65
N SER A 194 -54.18 -20.65 -23.75
CA SER A 194 -54.18 -21.95 -23.09
C SER A 194 -53.88 -21.82 -21.60
N LYS A 195 -54.29 -22.82 -20.81
CA LYS A 195 -53.92 -22.91 -19.39
C LYS A 195 -52.40 -23.03 -19.21
N TYR A 196 -51.72 -23.68 -20.15
CA TYR A 196 -50.26 -23.85 -20.13
C TYR A 196 -49.56 -22.49 -20.21
N TYR A 197 -49.81 -21.70 -21.25
CA TYR A 197 -49.12 -20.42 -21.43
C TYR A 197 -49.48 -19.41 -20.34
N ARG A 198 -50.74 -19.37 -19.90
CA ARG A 198 -51.12 -18.54 -18.73
C ARG A 198 -50.38 -18.93 -17.44
N GLY A 199 -50.13 -20.23 -17.24
CA GLY A 199 -49.31 -20.70 -16.12
C GLY A 199 -47.88 -20.18 -16.21
N VAL A 200 -47.26 -20.28 -17.40
CA VAL A 200 -45.91 -19.75 -17.65
C VAL A 200 -45.83 -18.24 -17.35
N VAL A 201 -46.84 -17.47 -17.78
CA VAL A 201 -46.89 -16.03 -17.50
C VAL A 201 -47.05 -15.77 -15.99
N ALA A 202 -47.94 -16.48 -15.32
CA ALA A 202 -48.15 -16.33 -13.87
C ALA A 202 -46.90 -16.72 -13.05
N ASP A 203 -46.19 -17.78 -13.44
CA ASP A 203 -44.96 -18.20 -12.79
C ASP A 203 -43.84 -17.15 -12.98
N ALA A 204 -43.75 -16.55 -14.17
CA ALA A 204 -42.81 -15.46 -14.44
C ALA A 204 -43.14 -14.21 -13.59
N GLU A 205 -44.41 -13.82 -13.53
CA GLU A 205 -44.85 -12.69 -12.69
C GLU A 205 -44.60 -12.95 -11.19
N ALA A 206 -44.87 -14.16 -10.70
CA ALA A 206 -44.61 -14.55 -9.32
C ALA A 206 -43.12 -14.51 -8.98
N TYR A 207 -42.27 -14.95 -9.91
CA TYR A 207 -40.82 -14.86 -9.76
C TYR A 207 -40.34 -13.41 -9.72
N ASP A 208 -40.84 -12.54 -10.59
CA ASP A 208 -40.47 -11.12 -10.59
C ASP A 208 -40.87 -10.41 -9.28
N VAL A 209 -42.05 -10.72 -8.75
CA VAL A 209 -42.49 -10.24 -7.43
C VAL A 209 -41.55 -10.73 -6.33
N PHE A 210 -41.20 -12.02 -6.32
CA PHE A 210 -40.26 -12.59 -5.36
C PHE A 210 -38.89 -11.89 -5.41
N ILE A 211 -38.34 -11.67 -6.60
CA ILE A 211 -37.06 -10.97 -6.77
C ILE A 211 -37.15 -9.53 -6.26
N ALA A 212 -38.24 -8.82 -6.54
CA ALA A 212 -38.44 -7.46 -6.04
C ALA A 212 -38.52 -7.42 -4.51
N GLU A 213 -39.28 -8.33 -3.89
CA GLU A 213 -39.39 -8.43 -2.43
C GLU A 213 -38.05 -8.74 -1.78
N GLU A 214 -37.30 -9.71 -2.31
CA GLU A 214 -36.01 -10.10 -1.75
C GLU A 214 -34.97 -8.98 -1.90
N THR A 215 -34.98 -8.26 -3.02
CA THR A 215 -34.13 -7.08 -3.23
C THR A 215 -34.42 -5.99 -2.20
N MET A 216 -35.70 -5.75 -1.89
CA MET A 216 -36.10 -4.79 -0.87
C MET A 216 -35.64 -5.22 0.52
N ARG A 217 -35.80 -6.49 0.88
CA ARG A 217 -35.32 -7.04 2.17
C ARG A 217 -33.82 -6.89 2.36
N LEU A 218 -33.04 -7.21 1.32
CA LEU A 218 -31.58 -7.07 1.37
C LEU A 218 -31.16 -5.61 1.51
N ARG A 219 -31.86 -4.68 0.83
CA ARG A 219 -31.59 -3.25 0.97
C ARG A 219 -31.92 -2.75 2.37
N THR A 220 -33.11 -3.07 2.91
CA THR A 220 -33.51 -2.63 4.25
C THR A 220 -32.58 -3.17 5.32
N GLY A 221 -32.21 -4.45 5.25
CA GLY A 221 -31.25 -5.03 6.21
C GLY A 221 -29.86 -4.40 6.12
N HIS A 222 -29.41 -4.01 4.92
CA HIS A 222 -28.15 -3.27 4.76
C HIS A 222 -28.23 -1.86 5.36
N GLU A 223 -29.34 -1.15 5.14
CA GLU A 223 -29.59 0.18 5.71
C GLU A 223 -29.65 0.12 7.25
N GLU A 224 -30.34 -0.86 7.82
CA GLU A 224 -30.40 -1.11 9.26
C GLU A 224 -29.00 -1.34 9.85
N HIS A 225 -28.19 -2.20 9.23
CA HIS A 225 -26.82 -2.46 9.69
C HIS A 225 -25.92 -1.20 9.61
N ILE A 226 -26.11 -0.34 8.61
CA ILE A 226 -25.40 0.94 8.53
C ILE A 226 -25.84 1.85 9.68
N MET A 227 -27.13 1.94 9.95
CA MET A 227 -27.69 2.76 11.02
C MET A 227 -27.18 2.30 12.39
N GLU A 228 -27.22 1.00 12.67
CA GLU A 228 -26.66 0.42 13.89
C GLU A 228 -25.17 0.76 14.06
N GLY A 229 -24.38 0.64 12.98
CA GLY A 229 -22.96 1.01 13.02
C GLY A 229 -22.72 2.50 13.29
N LEU A 230 -23.57 3.39 12.75
CA LEU A 230 -23.49 4.83 13.03
C LEU A 230 -23.87 5.16 14.47
N GLU A 231 -24.90 4.50 15.01
CA GLU A 231 -25.31 4.63 16.42
C GLU A 231 -24.20 4.15 17.36
N GLU A 232 -23.56 3.02 17.07
CA GLU A 232 -22.45 2.51 17.86
C GLU A 232 -21.25 3.48 17.85
N LEU A 233 -20.89 4.01 16.67
CA LEU A 233 -19.85 5.03 16.55
C LEU A 233 -20.18 6.30 17.34
N ALA A 234 -21.45 6.74 17.33
CA ALA A 234 -21.91 7.88 18.11
C ALA A 234 -21.80 7.62 19.62
N ALA A 235 -22.20 6.42 20.09
CA ALA A 235 -22.09 6.01 21.49
C ALA A 235 -20.62 5.95 21.94
N GLN A 236 -19.73 5.35 21.14
CA GLN A 236 -18.29 5.33 21.41
C GLN A 236 -17.71 6.74 21.45
N GLY A 237 -18.16 7.63 20.57
CA GLY A 237 -17.78 9.04 20.55
C GLY A 237 -18.21 9.79 21.81
N ALA A 238 -19.43 9.53 22.30
CA ALA A 238 -19.94 10.11 23.54
C ALA A 238 -19.14 9.62 24.77
N GLU A 239 -18.85 8.32 24.85
CA GLU A 239 -18.06 7.73 25.93
C GLU A 239 -16.64 8.33 25.96
N LYS A 240 -15.97 8.45 24.81
CA LYS A 240 -14.64 9.10 24.73
C LYS A 240 -14.68 10.55 25.22
N LYS A 241 -15.73 11.31 24.89
CA LYS A 241 -15.89 12.69 25.38
C LYS A 241 -16.10 12.74 26.89
N PHE A 242 -16.90 11.82 27.43
CA PHE A 242 -17.14 11.71 28.87
C PHE A 242 -15.83 11.39 29.62
N GLN A 243 -15.09 10.37 29.18
CA GLN A 243 -13.78 10.00 29.73
C GLN A 243 -12.77 11.17 29.66
N ALA A 244 -12.72 11.87 28.52
CA ALA A 244 -11.87 13.06 28.38
C ALA A 244 -12.26 14.17 29.37
N GLY A 245 -13.56 14.32 29.66
CA GLY A 245 -14.08 15.22 30.68
C GLY A 245 -13.55 14.87 32.09
N ILE A 246 -13.64 13.59 32.47
CA ILE A 246 -13.11 13.09 33.76
C ILE A 246 -11.60 13.36 33.87
N ILE A 247 -10.83 12.99 32.85
CA ILE A 247 -9.37 13.19 32.83
C ILE A 247 -9.03 14.69 32.95
N ARG A 248 -9.78 15.56 32.28
CA ARG A 248 -9.56 17.01 32.34
C ARG A 248 -9.79 17.54 33.76
N GLU A 249 -10.81 17.06 34.45
CA GLU A 249 -11.09 17.50 35.82
C GLU A 249 -10.04 17.00 36.80
N GLN A 250 -9.63 15.72 36.72
CA GLN A 250 -8.52 15.17 37.51
C GLN A 250 -7.23 15.96 37.29
N LYS A 251 -6.90 16.34 36.04
CA LYS A 251 -5.72 17.17 35.75
C LYS A 251 -5.80 18.55 36.40
N LYS A 252 -6.98 19.18 36.43
CA LYS A 252 -7.16 20.47 37.13
C LYS A 252 -6.96 20.32 38.63
N GLU A 253 -7.47 19.25 39.22
CA GLU A 253 -7.33 18.97 40.65
C GLU A 253 -5.86 18.75 41.03
N LEU A 254 -5.15 17.90 40.28
CA LEU A 254 -3.71 17.68 40.45
C LEU A 254 -2.90 18.97 40.32
N ALA A 255 -3.19 19.79 39.30
CA ALA A 255 -2.50 21.07 39.11
C ALA A 255 -2.80 22.08 40.25
N SER A 256 -4.03 22.07 40.78
CA SER A 256 -4.42 22.89 41.94
C SER A 256 -3.64 22.48 43.18
N ASP A 257 -3.54 21.18 43.43
CA ASP A 257 -2.81 20.65 44.58
C ASP A 257 -1.30 20.85 44.46
N GLU A 258 -0.72 20.65 43.28
CA GLU A 258 0.69 20.97 43.02
C GLU A 258 0.98 22.46 43.28
N LYS A 259 0.09 23.36 42.82
CA LYS A 259 0.20 24.80 43.10
C LYS A 259 0.15 25.11 44.60
N LYS A 260 -0.72 24.43 45.36
CA LYS A 260 -0.77 24.57 46.83
C LYS A 260 0.53 24.09 47.47
N ARG A 261 1.09 22.95 47.03
CA ARG A 261 2.35 22.40 47.54
C ARG A 261 3.53 23.34 47.27
N LEU A 262 3.67 23.82 46.03
CA LEU A 262 4.71 24.80 45.66
C LEU A 262 4.58 26.10 46.46
N ALA A 263 3.36 26.59 46.69
CA ALA A 263 3.12 27.76 47.52
C ALA A 263 3.52 27.54 49.00
N ALA A 264 3.22 26.35 49.55
CA ALA A 264 3.62 25.99 50.91
C ALA A 264 5.14 25.85 51.04
N GLU A 265 5.80 25.22 50.06
CA GLU A 265 7.25 25.08 50.02
C GLU A 265 7.95 26.44 49.91
N LYS A 266 7.48 27.34 49.03
CA LYS A 266 8.00 28.70 48.92
C LYS A 266 7.88 29.48 50.23
N LYS A 267 6.78 29.30 50.99
CA LYS A 267 6.63 29.88 52.34
C LYS A 267 7.66 29.31 53.32
N ARG A 268 7.88 27.99 53.32
CA ARG A 268 8.91 27.36 54.18
C ARG A 268 10.31 27.89 53.87
N LEU A 269 10.67 27.95 52.59
CA LEU A 269 11.97 28.44 52.15
C LEU A 269 12.17 29.93 52.48
N ALA A 270 11.10 30.73 52.46
CA ALA A 270 11.16 32.13 52.89
C ALA A 270 11.44 32.27 54.40
N VAL A 271 10.80 31.44 55.23
CA VAL A 271 11.06 31.40 56.68
C VAL A 271 12.51 30.97 56.97
N GLU A 272 12.98 29.93 56.29
CA GLU A 272 14.36 29.43 56.44
C GLU A 272 15.40 30.46 56.00
N ASN A 273 15.18 31.13 54.86
CA ASN A 273 16.05 32.23 54.41
C ASN A 273 16.05 33.41 55.39
N GLN A 274 14.91 33.71 56.02
CA GLN A 274 14.83 34.77 57.02
C GLN A 274 15.60 34.39 58.30
N ALA A 275 15.52 33.12 58.73
CA ALA A 275 16.31 32.59 59.84
C ALA A 275 17.81 32.61 59.52
N ALA A 276 18.22 32.18 58.32
CA ALA A 276 19.61 32.22 57.88
C ALA A 276 20.17 33.66 57.83
N LYS A 277 19.38 34.63 57.33
CA LYS A 277 19.77 36.05 57.35
C LYS A 277 19.94 36.58 58.77
N LYS A 278 19.08 36.17 59.71
CA LYS A 278 19.21 36.55 61.12
C LYS A 278 20.49 35.96 61.72
N LEU A 279 20.73 34.66 61.53
CA LEU A 279 21.94 33.99 61.99
C LEU A 279 23.21 34.66 61.45
N ALA A 280 23.24 35.02 60.16
CA ALA A 280 24.37 35.72 59.56
C ALA A 280 24.63 37.08 60.22
N ARG A 281 23.57 37.85 60.52
CA ARG A 281 23.71 39.13 61.25
C ARG A 281 24.23 38.92 62.67
N ASP A 282 23.74 37.89 63.36
CA ASP A 282 24.16 37.57 64.72
C ASP A 282 25.64 37.15 64.77
N ILE A 283 26.12 36.41 63.76
CA ILE A 283 27.55 36.04 63.61
C ILE A 283 28.41 37.29 63.40
N VAL A 284 28.01 38.19 62.49
CA VAL A 284 28.77 39.44 62.23
C VAL A 284 28.81 40.31 63.49
N ALA A 285 27.68 40.47 64.19
CA ALA A 285 27.63 41.23 65.44
C ALA A 285 28.52 40.61 66.53
N ALA A 286 28.58 39.28 66.62
CA ALA A 286 29.47 38.58 67.55
C ALA A 286 30.95 38.78 67.20
N GLN A 287 31.32 38.78 65.92
CA GLN A 287 32.69 39.06 65.47
C GLN A 287 33.11 40.50 65.81
N GLU A 288 32.25 41.48 65.53
CA GLU A 288 32.51 42.89 65.88
C GLU A 288 32.65 43.09 67.40
N ALA A 289 31.82 42.41 68.20
CA ALA A 289 31.92 42.45 69.65
C ALA A 289 33.24 41.83 70.15
N ALA A 290 33.64 40.68 69.59
CA ALA A 290 34.91 40.04 69.92
C ALA A 290 36.11 40.91 69.54
N GLU A 291 36.06 41.61 68.39
CA GLU A 291 37.12 42.53 67.96
C GLU A 291 37.26 43.72 68.92
N LYS A 292 36.14 44.28 69.40
CA LYS A 292 36.16 45.36 70.41
C LYS A 292 36.79 44.90 71.73
N VAL A 293 36.42 43.70 72.19
CA VAL A 293 37.02 43.10 73.40
C VAL A 293 38.52 42.85 73.22
N ALA A 294 38.93 42.33 72.05
CA ALA A 294 40.34 42.12 71.73
C ALA A 294 41.15 43.43 71.70
N LYS A 295 40.60 44.50 71.09
CA LYS A 295 41.23 45.84 71.11
C LYS A 295 41.37 46.39 72.52
N GLN A 296 40.36 46.20 73.37
CA GLN A 296 40.41 46.66 74.76
C GLN A 296 41.40 45.85 75.61
N ALA A 297 41.49 44.53 75.39
CA ALA A 297 42.49 43.67 76.01
C ALA A 297 43.92 44.06 75.59
N ALA A 298 44.14 44.36 74.30
CA ALA A 298 45.42 44.82 73.78
C ALA A 298 45.84 46.18 74.39
N TRP A 299 44.89 47.11 74.57
CA TRP A 299 45.13 48.39 75.23
C TRP A 299 45.54 48.22 76.70
N ASN A 300 44.85 47.35 77.43
CA ASN A 300 45.20 47.02 78.82
C ASN A 300 46.60 46.39 78.91
N TRP A 301 46.91 45.45 78.01
CA TRP A 301 48.23 44.81 77.97
C TRP A 301 49.37 45.79 77.69
N ALA A 302 49.19 46.72 76.74
CA ALA A 302 50.18 47.75 76.44
C ALA A 302 50.48 48.65 77.65
N ARG A 303 49.44 49.00 78.41
CA ARG A 303 49.56 49.79 79.65
C ARG A 303 50.26 49.02 80.78
N GLU A 304 50.00 47.72 80.90
CA GLU A 304 50.69 46.84 81.86
C GLU A 304 52.19 46.70 81.51
N ALA A 305 52.50 46.54 80.23
CA ALA A 305 53.86 46.46 79.72
C ALA A 305 54.66 47.75 79.98
N GLU A 306 54.04 48.92 79.82
CA GLU A 306 54.68 50.21 80.15
C GLU A 306 54.96 50.35 81.65
N ARG A 307 54.07 49.83 82.51
CA ARG A 307 54.26 49.77 83.95
C ARG A 307 55.45 48.90 84.34
N LEU A 308 55.56 47.71 83.75
CA LEU A 308 56.68 46.79 83.94
C LEU A 308 58.00 47.41 83.45
N ALA A 309 57.99 48.11 82.31
CA ALA A 309 59.16 48.83 81.81
C ALA A 309 59.64 49.92 82.78
N LYS A 310 58.71 50.70 83.37
CA LYS A 310 59.03 51.70 84.40
C LYS A 310 59.59 51.05 85.67
N ALA A 311 59.02 49.93 86.12
CA ALA A 311 59.51 49.19 87.28
C ALA A 311 60.92 48.62 87.05
N ASN A 312 61.18 48.06 85.87
CA ASN A 312 62.51 47.56 85.50
C ASN A 312 63.54 48.69 85.44
N LYS A 313 63.19 49.87 84.91
CA LYS A 313 64.07 51.04 84.89
C LYS A 313 64.48 51.50 86.29
N ILE A 314 63.53 51.51 87.23
CA ILE A 314 63.78 51.82 88.65
C ILE A 314 64.67 50.76 89.31
N SER A 315 64.49 49.48 88.94
CA SER A 315 65.33 48.38 89.46
C SER A 315 66.77 48.46 88.96
N GLU A 316 66.97 48.86 87.70
CA GLU A 316 68.29 49.00 87.09
C GLU A 316 69.06 50.19 87.68
N GLU A 317 68.39 51.31 87.94
CA GLU A 317 68.98 52.45 88.67
C GLU A 317 69.42 52.08 90.09
N LYS A 318 68.68 51.20 90.78
CA LYS A 318 69.10 50.67 92.10
C LYS A 318 70.32 49.76 91.99
N ARG A 319 70.44 48.96 90.93
CA ARG A 319 71.61 48.09 90.67
C ARG A 319 72.87 48.92 90.44
N ILE A 320 72.80 49.94 89.59
CA ILE A 320 73.92 50.85 89.29
C ILE A 320 74.42 51.56 90.57
N ARG A 321 73.52 51.99 91.46
CA ARG A 321 73.92 52.58 92.76
C ARG A 321 74.62 51.58 93.69
N LYS A 322 74.21 50.31 93.68
CA LYS A 322 74.80 49.25 94.51
C LYS A 322 76.21 48.89 94.03
N ASP A 323 76.41 48.83 92.71
CA ASP A 323 77.71 48.53 92.10
C ASP A 323 78.73 49.66 92.34
N ASN A 324 78.29 50.93 92.27
CA ASN A 324 79.13 52.08 92.63
C ASN A 324 79.54 52.08 94.11
N ALA A 325 78.66 51.64 95.02
CA ALA A 325 78.98 51.53 96.44
C ALA A 325 79.97 50.38 96.74
N ALA A 326 79.96 49.31 95.94
CA ALA A 326 80.90 48.20 96.06
C ALA A 326 82.32 48.59 95.59
N ALA A 327 82.42 49.38 94.51
CA ALA A 327 83.70 49.87 93.99
C ALA A 327 84.45 50.78 95.00
N LEU A 328 83.73 51.65 95.71
CA LEU A 328 84.28 52.52 96.75
C LEU A 328 84.80 51.74 97.97
N LYS A 329 84.22 50.58 98.30
CA LYS A 329 84.67 49.70 99.40
C LYS A 329 85.97 48.96 99.08
N GLN A 330 86.16 48.52 97.83
CA GLN A 330 87.41 47.84 97.41
C GLN A 330 88.60 48.81 97.39
N GLN A 331 88.39 50.08 97.02
CA GLN A 331 89.44 51.09 97.00
C GLN A 331 89.96 51.46 98.42
N ALA A 332 89.10 51.36 99.44
CA ALA A 332 89.47 51.58 100.84
C ALA A 332 90.25 50.40 101.47
N GLN A 333 90.07 49.18 100.96
CA GLN A 333 90.78 47.99 101.44
C GLN A 333 92.20 47.88 100.86
N GLY A 334 92.43 48.33 99.62
CA GLY A 334 93.76 48.39 99.02
C GLY A 334 94.75 49.30 99.76
N LYS A 335 94.29 50.47 100.23
CA LYS A 335 95.15 51.43 100.97
C LYS A 335 95.56 50.96 102.38
N LYS A 336 94.82 50.03 103.00
CA LYS A 336 95.16 49.44 104.31
C LYS A 336 96.20 48.32 104.22
N ALA A 337 96.22 47.55 103.14
CA ALA A 337 97.21 46.48 102.92
C ALA A 337 98.62 47.01 102.61
N GLU A 338 98.72 48.17 101.95
CA GLU A 338 99.99 48.80 101.56
C GLU A 338 100.79 49.38 102.74
N SER A 339 100.11 49.83 103.80
CA SER A 339 100.74 50.42 104.98
C SER A 339 101.36 49.36 105.92
N VAL A 340 100.66 48.23 106.11
CA VAL A 340 101.11 47.12 106.98
C VAL A 340 102.39 46.47 106.44
N MET A 341 102.52 46.36 105.13
CA MET A 341 103.73 45.85 104.45
C MET A 341 104.97 46.75 104.64
N ARG A 342 104.80 48.08 104.76
CA ARG A 342 105.92 49.01 105.02
C ARG A 342 106.42 48.98 106.46
N ALA A 343 105.57 48.62 107.43
CA ALA A 343 105.93 48.53 108.84
C ALA A 343 106.77 47.28 109.16
N GLN A 344 106.44 46.13 108.57
CA GLN A 344 107.17 44.86 108.79
C GLN A 344 108.58 44.85 108.16
N LYS A 345 108.77 45.56 107.04
CA LYS A 345 110.07 45.61 106.34
C LYS A 345 111.16 46.41 107.08
N LYS A 346 110.80 47.26 108.06
CA LYS A 346 111.76 48.02 108.88
C LYS A 346 112.22 47.28 110.15
N LEU A 347 111.44 46.30 110.63
CA LEU A 347 111.79 45.50 111.82
C LEU A 347 112.82 44.41 111.50
N GLY A 348 112.68 43.69 110.38
CA GLY A 348 113.64 42.66 109.97
C GLY A 348 115.05 43.16 109.63
N LYS A 349 115.24 44.46 109.36
CA LYS A 349 116.57 45.03 109.07
C LYS A 349 117.36 45.38 110.34
N ARG A 350 116.71 45.52 111.50
CA ARG A 350 117.37 45.82 112.78
C ARG A 350 117.86 44.56 113.52
N GLU A 351 117.24 43.41 113.27
CA GLU A 351 117.61 42.12 113.87
C GLU A 351 118.81 41.47 113.15
N SER A 352 118.91 41.66 111.83
CA SER A 352 120.06 41.24 111.00
C SER A 352 121.38 41.91 111.42
N ASP A 353 121.37 43.20 111.72
CA ASP A 353 122.60 43.96 112.03
C ASP A 353 123.11 43.69 113.46
N ALA A 354 122.27 43.15 114.36
CA ALA A 354 122.65 42.78 115.72
C ALA A 354 123.30 41.40 115.82
N GLN A 355 122.94 40.45 114.94
CA GLN A 355 123.54 39.11 114.90
C GLN A 355 124.94 39.10 114.25
N ALA A 356 125.18 39.95 113.25
CA ALA A 356 126.48 40.02 112.58
C ALA A 356 127.61 40.60 113.44
N LEU A 357 127.31 41.39 114.49
CA LEU A 357 128.35 41.98 115.34
C LEU A 357 128.79 41.05 116.48
N GLU A 358 127.92 40.16 116.97
CA GLU A 358 128.34 39.16 117.96
C GLU A 358 129.21 38.06 117.36
N GLU A 359 128.99 37.69 116.09
CA GLU A 359 129.90 36.78 115.37
C GLU A 359 131.31 37.35 115.17
N ILE A 360 131.48 38.68 115.18
CA ILE A 360 132.81 39.33 115.12
C ILE A 360 133.51 39.30 116.49
N LYS A 361 132.76 39.40 117.58
CA LYS A 361 133.30 39.36 118.96
C LYS A 361 133.68 37.94 119.40
N GLU A 362 132.99 36.91 118.89
CA GLU A 362 133.32 35.50 119.15
C GLU A 362 134.63 35.07 118.44
N LYS A 363 134.90 35.58 117.22
CA LYS A 363 136.08 35.19 116.42
C LYS A 363 137.42 35.78 116.88
N TYR A 364 137.44 36.90 117.59
CA TYR A 364 138.69 37.47 118.11
C TYR A 364 139.12 36.89 119.47
N ARG A 365 138.24 36.14 120.15
CA ARG A 365 138.55 35.48 121.43
C ARG A 365 139.28 34.13 121.23
N SER A 366 139.47 33.67 119.99
CA SER A 366 140.05 32.36 119.64
C SER A 366 141.42 32.39 118.93
N ASN A 367 142.14 33.52 118.93
CA ASN A 367 143.50 33.63 118.35
C ASN A 367 144.52 34.29 119.30
N VAL A 368 144.50 33.89 120.57
CA VAL A 368 145.67 33.99 121.46
C VAL A 368 146.01 32.57 121.90
N ASN A 369 146.85 31.93 121.09
CA ASN A 369 147.91 31.01 121.51
C ASN A 369 149.03 31.11 120.48
#